data_AF-A0A931WMI6-F1
#
_entry.id   AF-A0A931WMI6-F1
#
_cell.length_a   1.000
_cell.length_b   1.000
_cell.length_c   1.000
_cell.angle_alpha   90.00
_cell.angle_beta   90.00
_cell.angle_gamma   90.00
#
_symmetry.space_group_name_H-M   'P 1'
#
loop_
_entity.id
_entity.type
_entity.pdbx_description
1 polymer ?
#
loop_
_entity_poly.entity_id
_entity_poly.type
_entity_poly.pdbx_seq_one_letter_code
_entity_poly.pdbx_strand_id
1 'polypeptide(L)'
;MDSSTETKQKRAPLFAAIAMGALCSFLVSYSDAGESSGSLQEAEQWEEVAKIRSQAARGHELQAENRREEFLRQGSAVGSTAVGDSLDGAGDEKYLAADDYQKASKHWERAARAYKTAGDSEKAKNALEHARSAWEAAKRNLREGADLHRMGEEQFESANNLDKKIQALKKAARNIERLMEMK
;
A
#
# COMPACT_ATOMS: atom_id res chain seq x y z
N MET A 1 16.73 -5.42 -62.39
CA MET A 1 15.38 -5.10 -61.89
C MET A 1 15.08 -6.11 -60.78
N ASP A 2 15.84 -6.03 -59.68
CA ASP A 2 15.62 -5.14 -58.51
C ASP A 2 14.57 -5.77 -57.59
N SER A 3 14.72 -5.83 -56.26
CA SER A 3 15.77 -5.41 -55.34
C SER A 3 15.35 -5.91 -53.94
N SER A 4 16.34 -6.20 -53.09
CA SER A 4 16.36 -6.00 -51.61
C SER A 4 15.36 -6.77 -50.72
N THR A 5 15.79 -7.79 -49.96
CA THR A 5 16.49 -7.76 -48.63
C THR A 5 15.63 -7.33 -47.44
N GLU A 6 15.56 -8.24 -46.45
CA GLU A 6 15.52 -8.05 -44.98
C GLU A 6 14.46 -7.09 -44.39
N THR A 7 13.66 -7.50 -43.41
CA THR A 7 14.13 -7.71 -42.03
C THR A 7 13.04 -8.39 -41.19
N LYS A 8 13.41 -9.48 -40.49
CA LYS A 8 12.60 -10.09 -39.42
C LYS A 8 12.72 -9.23 -38.16
N GLN A 9 11.71 -8.40 -37.88
CA GLN A 9 11.66 -7.62 -36.65
C GLN A 9 11.07 -8.46 -35.50
N LYS A 10 11.95 -9.16 -34.78
CA LYS A 10 11.62 -9.74 -33.46
C LYS A 10 11.42 -8.59 -32.47
N ARG A 11 10.20 -8.37 -31.99
CA ARG A 11 9.92 -7.46 -30.87
C ARG A 11 10.07 -8.23 -29.55
N ALA A 12 11.16 -7.94 -28.84
CA ALA A 12 11.36 -8.40 -27.47
C ALA A 12 10.41 -7.64 -26.50
N PRO A 13 9.95 -8.28 -25.41
CA PRO A 13 9.13 -7.62 -24.41
C PRO A 13 9.98 -6.65 -23.57
N LEU A 14 9.51 -5.42 -23.44
CA LEU A 14 10.13 -4.34 -22.69
C LEU A 14 9.79 -4.54 -21.20
N PHE A 15 10.68 -5.20 -20.46
CA PHE A 15 10.65 -5.20 -19.00
C PHE A 15 11.12 -3.83 -18.51
N ALA A 16 10.18 -2.99 -18.08
CA ALA A 16 10.49 -1.77 -17.33
C ALA A 16 10.72 -2.15 -15.86
N ALA A 17 11.96 -2.45 -15.52
CA ALA A 17 12.42 -2.52 -14.14
C ALA A 17 12.64 -1.09 -13.63
N ILE A 18 11.77 -0.60 -12.74
CA ILE A 18 12.00 0.65 -12.01
C ILE A 18 12.92 0.32 -10.83
N ALA A 19 14.22 0.43 -11.06
CA ALA A 19 15.22 0.49 -10.01
C ALA A 19 15.43 1.95 -9.61
N MET A 20 14.70 2.45 -8.62
CA MET A 20 15.02 3.71 -7.96
C MET A 20 15.97 3.44 -6.78
N GLY A 21 17.25 3.28 -7.11
CA GLY A 21 18.35 3.52 -6.19
C GLY A 21 18.84 4.95 -6.39
N ALA A 22 18.43 5.88 -5.52
CA ALA A 22 19.00 7.21 -5.46
C ALA A 22 19.92 7.30 -4.24
N LEU A 23 21.20 7.50 -4.55
CA LEU A 23 22.31 7.64 -3.63
C LEU A 23 22.09 8.76 -2.61
N CYS A 24 22.19 8.42 -1.31
CA CYS A 24 22.49 9.38 -0.26
C CYS A 24 24.00 9.66 -0.25
N SER A 25 24.41 10.86 -0.65
CA SER A 25 25.74 11.38 -0.36
C SER A 25 25.74 12.89 -0.45
N PHE A 26 25.64 13.60 0.69
CA PHE A 26 26.36 14.87 0.89
C PHE A 26 26.64 15.08 2.37
N LEU A 27 27.91 15.38 2.64
CA LEU A 27 28.47 15.68 3.96
C LEU A 27 28.18 17.13 4.39
N VAL A 28 28.17 17.27 5.70
CA VAL A 28 27.82 18.39 6.60
C VAL A 28 28.51 19.73 6.32
N SER A 29 27.81 20.83 6.61
CA SER A 29 28.40 22.08 7.10
C SER A 29 27.55 22.64 8.24
N TYR A 30 28.17 22.80 9.41
CA TYR A 30 27.55 23.16 10.69
C TYR A 30 27.73 24.68 10.92
N SER A 31 26.62 25.39 11.10
CA SER A 31 26.56 26.76 11.63
C SER A 31 25.32 26.85 12.52
N ASP A 32 25.46 27.43 13.70
CA ASP A 32 24.49 27.43 14.83
C ASP A 32 23.21 28.28 14.61
N ALA A 33 22.89 28.57 13.35
CA ALA A 33 21.60 29.06 12.87
C ALA A 33 20.96 28.10 11.84
N GLY A 34 21.60 26.95 11.59
CA GLY A 34 21.28 25.95 10.59
C GLY A 34 20.63 24.67 11.14
N GLU A 35 20.58 24.48 12.46
CA GLU A 35 19.86 23.32 13.04
C GLU A 35 18.35 23.44 12.87
N SER A 36 17.79 24.65 12.98
CA SER A 36 16.37 24.93 12.74
C SER A 36 15.99 24.75 11.26
N SER A 37 16.82 25.24 10.33
CA SER A 37 16.54 25.07 8.89
C SER A 37 16.73 23.63 8.42
N GLY A 38 17.74 22.92 8.95
CA GLY A 38 17.96 21.51 8.68
C GLY A 38 16.82 20.62 9.21
N SER A 39 16.37 20.86 10.45
CA SER A 39 15.26 20.10 11.04
C SER A 39 13.91 20.40 10.36
N LEU A 40 13.68 21.62 9.90
CA LEU A 40 12.48 21.95 9.11
C LEU A 40 12.48 21.23 7.76
N GLN A 41 13.61 21.25 7.04
CA GLN A 41 13.73 20.56 5.76
C GLN A 41 13.56 19.05 5.91
N GLU A 42 14.14 18.47 6.97
CA GLU A 42 13.96 17.05 7.28
C GLU A 42 12.49 16.72 7.58
N ALA A 43 11.79 17.58 8.33
CA ALA A 43 10.38 17.40 8.63
C ALA A 43 9.52 17.37 7.36
N GLU A 44 9.75 18.30 6.44
CA GLU A 44 9.04 18.39 5.16
C GLU A 44 9.32 17.16 4.27
N GLN A 45 10.55 16.64 4.27
CA GLN A 45 10.88 15.40 3.56
C GLN A 45 10.12 14.19 4.12
N TRP A 46 10.09 14.03 5.45
CA TRP A 46 9.33 12.94 6.07
C TRP A 46 7.83 13.06 5.81
N GLU A 47 7.29 14.28 5.84
CA GLU A 47 5.89 14.53 5.52
C GLU A 47 5.56 14.17 4.07
N GLU A 48 6.43 14.52 3.12
CA GLU A 48 6.22 14.22 1.71
C GLU A 48 6.23 12.71 1.44
N VAL A 49 7.18 11.98 2.03
CA VAL A 49 7.18 10.51 1.93
C VAL A 49 5.92 9.91 2.55
N ALA A 50 5.42 10.47 3.66
CA ALA A 50 4.18 10.02 4.28
C ALA A 50 2.96 10.26 3.37
N LYS A 51 2.88 11.41 2.70
CA LYS A 51 1.83 11.74 1.72
C LYS A 51 1.84 10.76 0.54
N ILE A 52 3.00 10.50 -0.04
CA ILE A 52 3.15 9.53 -1.14
C ILE A 52 2.65 8.14 -0.72
N ARG A 53 3.03 7.68 0.47
CA ARG A 53 2.57 6.39 1.01
C ARG A 53 1.07 6.37 1.24
N SER A 54 0.50 7.43 1.81
CA SER A 54 -0.95 7.54 1.99
C SER A 54 -1.71 7.55 0.65
N GLN A 55 -1.16 8.19 -0.38
CA GLN A 55 -1.73 8.17 -1.73
C GLN A 55 -1.67 6.77 -2.36
N ALA A 56 -0.54 6.06 -2.21
CA ALA A 56 -0.42 4.68 -2.66
C ALA A 56 -1.46 3.76 -1.97
N ALA A 57 -1.62 3.93 -0.65
CA ALA A 57 -2.63 3.19 0.11
C ALA A 57 -4.06 3.42 -0.40
N ARG A 58 -4.43 4.67 -0.73
CA ARG A 58 -5.72 4.98 -1.36
C ARG A 58 -5.87 4.34 -2.74
N GLY A 59 -4.78 4.23 -3.50
CA GLY A 59 -4.75 3.51 -4.77
C GLY A 59 -5.12 2.04 -4.61
N HIS A 60 -4.56 1.39 -3.58
CA HIS A 60 -4.92 0.01 -3.22
C HIS A 60 -6.36 -0.11 -2.73
N GLU A 61 -6.86 0.83 -1.92
CA GLU A 61 -8.28 0.86 -1.51
C GLU A 61 -9.22 0.89 -2.72
N LEU A 62 -8.95 1.77 -3.70
CA LEU A 62 -9.75 1.86 -4.93
C LEU A 62 -9.68 0.57 -5.75
N GLN A 63 -8.51 -0.07 -5.86
CA GLN A 63 -8.39 -1.35 -6.55
C GLN A 63 -9.16 -2.46 -5.84
N ALA A 64 -9.13 -2.50 -4.51
CA ALA A 64 -9.92 -3.43 -3.73
C ALA A 64 -11.42 -3.24 -3.96
N GLU A 65 -11.92 -1.99 -3.93
CA GLU A 65 -13.33 -1.70 -4.18
C GLU A 65 -13.74 -2.07 -5.61
N ASN A 66 -12.92 -1.77 -6.63
CA ASN A 66 -13.21 -2.16 -8.01
C ASN A 66 -13.36 -3.69 -8.18
N ARG A 67 -12.48 -4.47 -7.52
CA ARG A 67 -12.56 -5.94 -7.52
C ARG A 67 -13.79 -6.45 -6.77
N ARG A 68 -14.14 -5.80 -5.65
CA ARG A 68 -15.33 -6.13 -4.88
C ARG A 68 -16.62 -5.80 -5.64
N GLU A 69 -16.66 -4.69 -6.37
CA GLU A 69 -17.77 -4.33 -7.24
C GLU A 69 -17.94 -5.33 -8.38
N GLU A 70 -16.84 -5.85 -8.93
CA GLU A 70 -16.89 -6.92 -9.92
C GLU A 70 -17.62 -8.17 -9.39
N PHE A 71 -17.40 -8.54 -8.12
CA PHE A 71 -18.18 -9.59 -7.45
C PHE A 71 -19.68 -9.25 -7.42
N LEU A 72 -20.04 -8.06 -6.94
CA LEU A 72 -21.45 -7.65 -6.81
C LEU A 72 -22.16 -7.64 -8.17
N ARG A 73 -21.43 -7.26 -9.24
CA ARG A 73 -21.96 -7.20 -10.60
C ARG A 73 -22.13 -8.58 -11.23
N GLN A 74 -21.22 -9.51 -10.98
CA GLN A 74 -21.24 -10.83 -11.61
C GLN A 74 -22.27 -11.77 -10.97
N GLY A 75 -22.52 -11.68 -9.65
CA GLY A 75 -23.43 -12.58 -8.94
C GLY A 75 -23.12 -14.07 -9.19
N SER A 76 -23.98 -15.00 -8.78
CA SER A 76 -23.80 -16.45 -8.99
C SER A 76 -23.76 -16.91 -10.47
N ALA A 77 -23.75 -16.00 -11.45
CA ALA A 77 -23.77 -16.32 -12.88
C ALA A 77 -22.39 -16.72 -13.44
N VAL A 78 -21.30 -16.39 -12.74
CA VAL A 78 -19.91 -16.77 -13.09
C VAL A 78 -19.45 -17.84 -12.09
N GLY A 79 -18.71 -18.86 -12.57
CA GLY A 79 -18.27 -19.97 -11.74
C GLY A 79 -17.66 -19.52 -10.41
N SER A 80 -18.09 -20.16 -9.32
CA SER A 80 -17.84 -19.73 -7.93
C SER A 80 -16.36 -19.48 -7.60
N THR A 81 -15.42 -20.12 -8.31
CA THR A 81 -13.98 -19.88 -8.14
C THR A 81 -13.51 -18.51 -8.63
N ALA A 82 -14.05 -17.98 -9.73
CA ALA A 82 -13.64 -16.67 -10.25
C ALA A 82 -14.09 -15.54 -9.32
N VAL A 83 -15.27 -15.70 -8.74
CA VAL A 83 -15.78 -14.80 -7.70
C VAL A 83 -14.89 -14.84 -6.46
N GLY A 84 -14.54 -16.05 -6.00
CA GLY A 84 -13.60 -16.23 -4.89
C GLY A 84 -12.25 -15.57 -5.16
N ASP A 85 -11.72 -15.69 -6.39
CA ASP A 85 -10.45 -15.07 -6.79
C ASP A 85 -10.51 -13.53 -6.76
N SER A 86 -11.62 -12.93 -7.16
CA SER A 86 -11.79 -11.47 -7.09
C SER A 86 -11.82 -10.98 -5.65
N LEU A 87 -12.55 -11.68 -4.77
CA LEU A 87 -12.64 -11.37 -3.34
C LEU A 87 -11.29 -11.55 -2.63
N ASP A 88 -10.58 -12.66 -2.91
CA ASP A 88 -9.25 -12.91 -2.36
C ASP A 88 -8.25 -11.84 -2.81
N GLY A 89 -8.30 -11.46 -4.10
CA GLY A 89 -7.50 -10.36 -4.64
C GLY A 89 -7.85 -9.01 -4.03
N ALA A 90 -9.12 -8.72 -3.77
CA ALA A 90 -9.53 -7.50 -3.07
C ALA A 90 -8.99 -7.46 -1.62
N GLY A 91 -8.95 -8.61 -0.95
CA GLY A 91 -8.32 -8.74 0.37
C GLY A 91 -6.82 -8.48 0.33
N ASP A 92 -6.12 -8.96 -0.69
CA ASP A 92 -4.68 -8.69 -0.89
C ASP A 92 -4.42 -7.18 -1.08
N GLU A 93 -5.24 -6.48 -1.86
CA GLU A 93 -5.13 -5.03 -2.04
C GLU A 93 -5.35 -4.28 -0.71
N LYS A 94 -6.34 -4.69 0.10
CA LYS A 94 -6.54 -4.11 1.44
C LYS A 94 -5.33 -4.33 2.35
N TYR A 95 -4.65 -5.47 2.26
CA TYR A 95 -3.40 -5.69 3.00
C TYR A 95 -2.29 -4.71 2.58
N LEU A 96 -2.13 -4.49 1.27
CA LEU A 96 -1.17 -3.52 0.74
C LEU A 96 -1.50 -2.10 1.18
N ALA A 97 -2.78 -1.72 1.13
CA ALA A 97 -3.26 -0.43 1.65
C ALA A 97 -2.90 -0.27 3.13
N ALA A 98 -3.11 -1.30 3.94
CA ALA A 98 -2.77 -1.26 5.36
C ALA A 98 -1.27 -1.09 5.61
N ASP A 99 -0.43 -1.79 4.84
CA ASP A 99 1.03 -1.70 4.97
C ASP A 99 1.53 -0.28 4.62
N ASP A 100 1.03 0.32 3.54
CA ASP A 100 1.39 1.69 3.16
C ASP A 100 0.84 2.73 4.13
N TYR A 101 -0.38 2.59 4.64
CA TYR A 101 -0.89 3.47 5.70
C TYR A 101 -0.08 3.35 7.01
N GLN A 102 0.33 2.14 7.39
CA GLN A 102 1.18 1.94 8.57
C GLN A 102 2.56 2.60 8.38
N LYS A 103 3.14 2.50 7.18
CA LYS A 103 4.38 3.21 6.83
C LYS A 103 4.18 4.72 6.87
N ALA A 104 3.10 5.22 6.26
CA ALA A 104 2.76 6.65 6.25
C ALA A 104 2.64 7.19 7.67
N SER A 105 1.95 6.46 8.56
CA SER A 105 1.82 6.81 9.98
C SER A 105 3.18 7.03 10.64
N LYS A 106 4.11 6.06 10.51
CA LYS A 106 5.47 6.16 11.05
C LYS A 106 6.27 7.35 10.48
N HIS A 107 6.04 7.70 9.21
CA HIS A 107 6.75 8.82 8.57
C HIS A 107 6.19 10.17 9.04
N TRP A 108 4.87 10.28 9.21
CA TRP A 108 4.26 11.45 9.82
C TRP A 108 4.70 11.64 11.29
N GLU A 109 4.89 10.57 12.06
CA GLU A 109 5.46 10.67 13.41
C GLU A 109 6.91 11.21 13.38
N ARG A 110 7.70 10.84 12.37
CA ARG A 110 9.06 11.39 12.17
C ARG A 110 8.99 12.87 11.81
N ALA A 111 8.12 13.25 10.87
CA ALA A 111 7.88 14.64 10.50
C ALA A 111 7.47 15.47 11.72
N ALA A 112 6.54 14.96 12.55
CA ALA A 112 6.10 15.63 13.75
C ALA A 112 7.23 15.89 14.75
N ARG A 113 8.11 14.91 14.97
CA ARG A 113 9.29 15.07 15.84
C ARG A 113 10.24 16.13 15.29
N ALA A 114 10.50 16.12 13.99
CA ALA A 114 11.38 17.09 13.34
C ALA A 114 10.79 18.52 13.36
N TYR A 115 9.50 18.69 13.07
CA TYR A 115 8.80 19.99 13.21
C TYR A 115 8.85 20.52 14.64
N LYS A 116 8.70 19.65 15.63
CA LYS A 116 8.83 20.03 17.04
C LYS A 116 10.25 20.52 17.37
N THR A 117 11.28 19.84 16.87
CA THR A 117 12.68 20.28 17.02
C THR A 117 12.94 21.62 16.32
N ALA A 118 12.32 21.84 15.16
CA ALA A 118 12.40 23.10 14.42
C ALA A 118 11.64 24.27 15.07
N GLY A 119 10.83 24.01 16.11
CA GLY A 119 9.99 25.00 16.78
C GLY A 119 8.60 25.19 16.16
N ASP A 120 8.24 24.44 15.11
CA ASP A 120 6.94 24.51 14.45
C ASP A 120 5.92 23.59 15.13
N SER A 121 5.37 24.07 16.25
CA SER A 121 4.44 23.29 17.07
C SER A 121 3.09 23.01 16.38
N GLU A 122 2.69 23.83 15.42
CA GLU A 122 1.42 23.66 14.69
C GLU A 122 1.57 22.54 13.65
N LYS A 123 2.59 22.60 12.79
CA LYS A 123 2.86 21.51 11.84
C LYS A 123 3.14 20.19 12.54
N ALA A 124 3.81 20.22 13.70
CA ALA A 124 4.02 19.02 14.50
C ALA A 124 2.69 18.36 14.94
N LYS A 125 1.69 19.14 15.37
CA LYS A 125 0.37 18.63 15.74
C LYS A 125 -0.37 18.06 14.53
N ASN A 126 -0.38 18.79 13.41
CA ASN A 126 -1.03 18.34 12.18
C ASN A 126 -0.43 17.01 11.68
N ALA A 127 0.90 16.88 11.73
CA ALA A 127 1.57 15.63 11.37
C ALA A 127 1.16 14.47 12.31
N LEU A 128 1.02 14.69 13.62
CA LEU A 128 0.53 13.65 14.55
C LEU A 128 -0.93 13.25 14.27
N GLU A 129 -1.78 14.21 13.89
CA GLU A 129 -3.16 13.91 13.51
C GLU A 129 -3.22 13.05 12.24
N HIS A 130 -2.41 13.37 11.23
CA HIS A 130 -2.26 12.53 10.04
C HIS A 130 -1.71 11.14 10.38
N ALA A 131 -0.72 11.05 11.27
CA ALA A 131 -0.18 9.77 11.72
C ALA A 131 -1.25 8.88 12.36
N ARG A 132 -2.08 9.45 13.24
CA ARG A 132 -3.20 8.74 13.89
C ARG A 132 -4.26 8.30 12.87
N SER A 133 -4.64 9.21 11.97
CA SER A 133 -5.61 8.89 10.92
C SER A 133 -5.13 7.73 10.03
N ALA A 134 -3.86 7.74 9.64
CA ALA A 134 -3.25 6.67 8.86
C ALA A 134 -3.18 5.35 9.65
N TRP A 135 -2.86 5.40 10.95
CA TRP A 135 -2.88 4.21 11.80
C TRP A 135 -4.27 3.57 11.89
N GLU A 136 -5.32 4.38 12.08
CA GLU A 136 -6.70 3.88 12.07
C GLU A 136 -7.11 3.34 10.70
N ALA A 137 -6.68 3.98 9.61
CA ALA A 137 -6.92 3.50 8.26
C ALA A 137 -6.24 2.15 7.99
N ALA A 138 -5.01 1.96 8.47
CA ALA A 138 -4.32 0.68 8.38
C ALA A 138 -5.07 -0.44 9.12
N LYS A 139 -5.52 -0.18 10.35
CA LYS A 139 -6.32 -1.14 11.13
C LYS A 139 -7.65 -1.47 10.44
N ARG A 140 -8.33 -0.46 9.89
CA ARG A 140 -9.57 -0.66 9.13
C ARG A 140 -9.33 -1.56 7.92
N ASN A 141 -8.29 -1.29 7.13
CA ASN A 141 -7.97 -2.08 5.95
C ASN A 141 -7.60 -3.53 6.28
N LEU A 142 -6.89 -3.80 7.38
CA LEU A 142 -6.64 -5.18 7.81
C LEU A 142 -7.93 -5.93 8.16
N ARG A 143 -8.87 -5.27 8.83
CA ARG A 143 -10.19 -5.86 9.15
C ARG A 143 -10.96 -6.17 7.88
N GLU A 144 -11.11 -5.18 7.00
CA GLU A 144 -11.83 -5.34 5.73
C GLU A 144 -11.18 -6.40 4.84
N GLY A 145 -9.84 -6.44 4.77
CA GLY A 145 -9.12 -7.46 4.01
C GLY A 145 -9.36 -8.87 4.56
N ALA A 146 -9.36 -9.03 5.89
CA ALA A 146 -9.68 -10.32 6.52
C ALA A 146 -11.11 -10.78 6.18
N ASP A 147 -12.08 -9.87 6.21
CA ASP A 147 -13.47 -10.17 5.85
C ASP A 147 -13.59 -10.56 4.37
N LEU A 148 -12.89 -9.88 3.47
CA LEU A 148 -12.87 -10.22 2.04
C LEU A 148 -12.29 -11.61 1.76
N HIS A 149 -11.18 -11.97 2.43
CA HIS A 149 -10.63 -13.33 2.31
C HIS A 149 -11.61 -14.39 2.84
N ARG A 150 -12.36 -14.10 3.91
CA ARG A 150 -13.40 -15.03 4.41
C ARG A 150 -14.57 -15.15 3.44
N MET A 151 -15.01 -14.05 2.84
CA MET A 151 -16.02 -14.13 1.78
C MET A 151 -15.51 -14.94 0.57
N GLY A 152 -14.25 -14.77 0.19
CA GLY A 152 -13.62 -15.56 -0.88
C GLY A 152 -13.51 -17.05 -0.53
N GLU A 153 -13.17 -17.37 0.73
CA GLU A 153 -13.18 -18.74 1.27
C GLU A 153 -14.55 -19.42 1.08
N GLU A 154 -15.65 -18.77 1.45
CA GLU A 154 -17.00 -19.33 1.33
C GLU A 154 -17.33 -19.72 -0.13
N GLN A 155 -16.80 -18.95 -1.10
CA GLN A 155 -16.92 -19.26 -2.52
C GLN A 155 -16.07 -20.47 -2.90
N PHE A 156 -14.82 -20.53 -2.45
CA PHE A 156 -13.97 -21.68 -2.71
C PHE A 156 -14.50 -22.97 -2.09
N GLU A 157 -15.11 -22.90 -0.92
CA GLU A 157 -15.82 -24.03 -0.30
C GLU A 157 -17.01 -24.48 -1.14
N SER A 158 -17.86 -23.54 -1.58
CA SER A 158 -18.99 -23.84 -2.46
C SER A 158 -18.57 -24.46 -3.79
N ALA A 159 -17.37 -24.12 -4.26
CA ALA A 159 -16.76 -24.69 -5.47
C ALA A 159 -15.96 -25.98 -5.23
N ASN A 160 -15.95 -26.52 -4.00
CA ASN A 160 -15.13 -27.67 -3.60
C ASN A 160 -13.62 -27.51 -3.91
N ASN A 161 -13.11 -26.29 -3.77
CA ASN A 161 -11.70 -25.95 -3.98
C ASN A 161 -10.97 -25.75 -2.64
N LEU A 162 -10.56 -26.88 -2.05
CA LEU A 162 -9.93 -26.90 -0.72
C LEU A 162 -8.60 -26.14 -0.66
N ASP A 163 -7.81 -26.17 -1.73
CA ASP A 163 -6.51 -25.50 -1.75
C ASP A 163 -6.69 -23.98 -1.62
N LYS A 164 -7.56 -23.38 -2.45
CA LYS A 164 -7.83 -21.93 -2.37
C LYS A 164 -8.53 -21.55 -1.08
N LYS A 165 -9.43 -22.40 -0.57
CA LYS A 165 -10.05 -22.24 0.76
C LYS A 165 -8.99 -22.05 1.85
N ILE A 166 -8.01 -22.96 1.90
CA ILE A 166 -6.93 -22.92 2.90
C ILE A 166 -6.07 -21.67 2.75
N GLN A 167 -5.78 -21.24 1.53
CA GLN A 167 -4.98 -20.02 1.30
C GLN A 167 -5.72 -18.77 1.77
N ALA A 168 -7.01 -18.63 1.45
CA ALA A 168 -7.82 -17.50 1.89
C ALA A 168 -7.88 -17.42 3.42
N LEU A 169 -8.11 -18.54 4.12
CA LEU A 169 -8.08 -18.59 5.59
C LEU A 169 -6.72 -18.17 6.18
N LYS A 170 -5.61 -18.60 5.59
CA LYS A 170 -4.27 -18.20 6.03
C LYS A 170 -4.03 -16.69 5.88
N LYS A 171 -4.51 -16.09 4.79
CA LYS A 171 -4.43 -14.65 4.57
C LYS A 171 -5.31 -13.89 5.57
N ALA A 172 -6.55 -14.34 5.80
CA ALA A 172 -7.42 -13.76 6.82
C ALA A 172 -6.78 -13.80 8.22
N ALA A 173 -6.22 -14.96 8.61
CA ALA A 173 -5.52 -15.11 9.89
C ALA A 173 -4.33 -14.16 10.02
N ARG A 174 -3.49 -14.04 8.98
CA ARG A 174 -2.35 -13.11 8.96
C ARG A 174 -2.80 -11.66 9.16
N ASN A 175 -3.91 -11.25 8.55
CA ASN A 175 -4.44 -9.89 8.71
C ASN A 175 -4.89 -9.63 10.15
N ILE A 176 -5.54 -10.62 10.78
CA ILE A 176 -5.98 -10.54 12.18
C ILE A 176 -4.79 -10.52 13.13
N GLU A 177 -3.78 -11.37 12.92
CA GLU A 177 -2.54 -11.38 13.70
C GLU A 177 -1.86 -10.01 13.66
N ARG A 178 -1.68 -9.45 12.46
CA ARG A 178 -1.09 -8.12 12.29
C ARG A 178 -1.93 -7.02 12.95
N LEU A 179 -3.26 -7.12 12.89
CA LEU A 179 -4.15 -6.20 13.60
C LEU A 179 -3.98 -6.29 15.13
N MET A 180 -3.76 -7.49 15.68
CA MET A 180 -3.50 -7.69 17.11
C MET A 180 -2.15 -7.16 17.57
N GLU A 181 -1.16 -7.09 16.66
CA GLU A 181 0.15 -6.48 16.91
C GLU A 181 0.09 -4.95 16.88
N MET A 182 -0.93 -4.36 16.24
CA MET A 182 -1.15 -2.92 16.12
C MET A 182 -1.86 -2.30 17.35
N LYS A 183 -1.42 -2.66 18.56
CA LYS A 183 -1.93 -2.10 19.83
C LYS A 183 -1.34 -0.74 20.17
#